data_AF-A0A5B6W416-F1
#
_entry.id   AF-A0A5B6W416-F1
#
_cell.length_a   1.000
_cell.length_b   1.000
_cell.length_c   1.000
_cell.angle_alpha   90.00
_cell.angle_beta   90.00
_cell.angle_gamma   90.00
#
_symmetry.space_group_name_H-M   'P 1'
#
loop_
_entity.id
_entity.type
_entity.pdbx_description
1 polymer ?
#
loop_
_entity_poly.entity_id
_entity_poly.type
_entity_poly.pdbx_seq_one_letter_code
_entity_poly.pdbx_strand_id
1 'polypeptide(L)'
;MDLCSCRNLGSGETLKKMEKEKGVVSRFVIGRSADRGDSLDRSIDDENRQTNDFIILDQVEAPGELPKKVKMFFSLAADKWDADFYAKVNDDVYVNIDALGATLSSHLDKPRVYIGCMKSGQVFSEPSHKWYEPDWWKFGDKKSYFRHASGEIYAVIKQEVDPISLNCRSLLRTYAHDDVSAGSWFIGLNVKHVDEGKFCCSSWSTGLSLFLPFSI
;
A
#
# COMPACT_ATOMS: atom_id res chain seq x y z
N MET A 1 -9.68 13.66 -8.46
CA MET A 1 -10.90 13.05 -7.88
C MET A 1 -11.30 11.93 -8.82
N ASP A 2 -10.64 10.80 -8.70
CA ASP A 2 -11.13 9.56 -9.32
C ASP A 2 -11.74 8.73 -8.20
N LEU A 3 -13.03 8.95 -7.95
CA LEU A 3 -13.89 7.91 -7.43
C LEU A 3 -14.13 6.92 -8.56
N CYS A 4 -13.11 6.16 -8.94
CA CYS A 4 -13.24 5.10 -9.93
C CYS A 4 -13.24 3.75 -9.20
N SER A 5 -14.45 3.24 -9.00
CA SER A 5 -14.81 1.81 -9.09
C SER A 5 -13.62 0.84 -9.06
N CYS A 6 -13.31 0.31 -7.88
CA CYS A 6 -12.33 -0.75 -7.66
C CYS A 6 -12.80 -2.05 -8.35
N ARG A 7 -12.62 -2.16 -9.66
CA ARG A 7 -13.06 -3.33 -10.46
C ARG A 7 -12.05 -4.47 -10.55
N ASN A 8 -10.86 -4.36 -9.97
CA ASN A 8 -9.79 -5.34 -10.22
C ASN A 8 -9.61 -6.44 -9.17
N LEU A 9 -10.29 -6.40 -8.01
CA LEU A 9 -10.21 -7.45 -6.97
C LEU A 9 -11.48 -8.32 -6.84
N GLY A 10 -12.49 -8.09 -7.68
CA GLY A 10 -13.74 -8.86 -7.71
C GLY A 10 -14.78 -8.39 -6.69
N SER A 11 -16.00 -8.92 -6.79
CA SER A 11 -17.12 -8.60 -5.87
C SER A 11 -16.83 -9.05 -4.43
N GLY A 12 -17.58 -8.55 -3.45
CA GLY A 12 -17.46 -8.97 -2.05
C GLY A 12 -17.57 -10.50 -1.83
N GLU A 13 -18.27 -11.24 -2.69
CA GLU A 13 -18.28 -12.70 -2.68
C GLU A 13 -16.93 -13.33 -3.07
N THR A 14 -16.25 -12.72 -4.05
CA THR A 14 -14.92 -13.15 -4.50
C THR A 14 -13.90 -12.96 -3.36
N LEU A 15 -14.00 -11.85 -2.64
CA LEU A 15 -13.15 -11.58 -1.48
C LEU A 15 -13.38 -12.57 -0.34
N LYS A 16 -14.64 -12.91 -0.03
CA LYS A 16 -14.98 -13.92 0.98
C LYS A 16 -14.44 -15.31 0.59
N LYS A 17 -14.51 -15.68 -0.68
CA LYS A 17 -13.96 -16.93 -1.19
C LYS A 17 -12.43 -16.95 -1.03
N MET A 18 -11.75 -15.86 -1.36
CA MET A 18 -10.31 -15.72 -1.20
C MET A 18 -9.88 -15.83 0.27
N GLU A 19 -10.62 -15.20 1.18
CA GLU A 19 -10.39 -15.29 2.62
C GLU A 19 -10.51 -16.75 3.11
N LYS A 20 -11.56 -17.46 2.69
CA LYS A 20 -11.80 -18.85 3.10
C LYS A 20 -10.83 -19.86 2.49
N GLU A 21 -10.50 -19.73 1.21
CA GLU A 21 -9.73 -20.74 0.47
C GLU A 21 -8.22 -20.51 0.54
N LYS A 22 -7.78 -19.25 0.64
CA LYS A 22 -6.36 -18.86 0.56
C LYS A 22 -5.84 -18.23 1.85
N GLY A 23 -6.71 -17.95 2.83
CA GLY A 23 -6.33 -17.25 4.06
C GLY A 23 -5.92 -15.80 3.82
N VAL A 24 -6.32 -15.20 2.68
CA VAL A 24 -5.97 -13.82 2.32
C VAL A 24 -7.16 -12.92 2.57
N VAL A 25 -7.02 -12.00 3.52
CA VAL A 25 -8.00 -10.95 3.80
C VAL A 25 -7.65 -9.71 2.99
N SER A 26 -8.48 -9.37 2.00
CA SER A 26 -8.35 -8.12 1.24
C SER A 26 -9.41 -7.12 1.69
N ARG A 27 -9.01 -5.86 1.92
CA ARG A 27 -9.90 -4.76 2.27
C ARG A 27 -9.44 -3.48 1.57
N PHE A 28 -10.38 -2.67 1.10
CA PHE A 28 -10.07 -1.35 0.54
C PHE A 28 -10.01 -0.31 1.65
N VAL A 29 -8.90 0.42 1.72
CA VAL A 29 -8.75 1.50 2.70
C VAL A 29 -9.22 2.79 2.06
N ILE A 30 -10.16 3.48 2.69
CA ILE A 30 -10.73 4.72 2.16
C ILE A 30 -10.97 5.71 3.30
N GLY A 31 -10.64 6.98 3.08
CA GLY A 31 -11.02 8.10 3.93
C GLY A 31 -12.45 8.55 3.64
N ARG A 32 -12.76 9.75 4.13
CA ARG A 32 -14.05 10.41 3.98
C ARG A 32 -13.90 11.63 3.10
N SER A 33 -15.00 12.11 2.53
CA SER A 33 -15.00 13.37 1.81
C SER A 33 -14.65 14.54 2.74
N ALA A 34 -14.26 15.67 2.16
CA ALA A 34 -14.01 16.90 2.94
C ALA A 34 -15.31 17.39 3.63
N ASP A 35 -16.44 17.25 2.94
CA ASP A 35 -17.76 17.62 3.43
C ASP A 35 -18.49 16.40 3.98
N ARG A 36 -18.33 16.14 5.29
CA ARG A 36 -18.86 14.94 5.93
C ARG A 36 -20.36 14.76 5.70
N GLY A 37 -20.73 13.55 5.27
CA GLY A 37 -22.12 13.17 5.01
C GLY A 37 -22.68 13.64 3.66
N ASP A 38 -21.81 14.08 2.75
CA ASP A 38 -22.18 14.35 1.37
C ASP A 38 -22.64 13.08 0.61
N SER A 39 -22.90 13.21 -0.69
CA SER A 39 -23.29 12.05 -1.51
C SER A 39 -22.18 11.02 -1.64
N LEU A 40 -20.91 11.44 -1.56
CA LEU A 40 -19.77 10.53 -1.68
C LEU A 40 -19.63 9.66 -0.44
N ASP A 41 -19.68 10.27 0.75
CA ASP A 41 -19.68 9.55 2.02
C ASP A 41 -20.84 8.56 2.12
N ARG A 42 -22.05 8.97 1.69
CA ARG A 42 -23.22 8.07 1.66
C ARG A 42 -23.04 6.90 0.70
N SER A 43 -22.47 7.14 -0.48
CA SER A 43 -22.19 6.07 -1.44
C SER A 43 -21.19 5.05 -0.88
N ILE A 44 -20.18 5.52 -0.15
CA ILE A 44 -19.20 4.64 0.53
C ILE A 44 -19.91 3.78 1.59
N ASP A 45 -20.78 4.39 2.39
CA ASP A 45 -21.52 3.67 3.44
C ASP A 45 -22.51 2.64 2.86
N ASP A 46 -23.20 2.99 1.78
CA ASP A 46 -24.15 2.12 1.09
C ASP A 46 -23.45 0.93 0.41
N GLU A 47 -22.29 1.15 -0.22
CA GLU A 47 -21.46 0.09 -0.79
C GLU A 47 -20.93 -0.84 0.32
N ASN A 48 -20.33 -0.25 1.37
CA ASN A 48 -19.79 -1.03 2.48
C ASN A 48 -20.84 -1.87 3.21
N ARG A 49 -22.09 -1.39 3.29
CA ARG A 49 -23.21 -2.19 3.85
C ARG A 49 -23.48 -3.47 3.04
N GLN A 50 -23.20 -3.47 1.74
CA GLN A 50 -23.43 -4.61 0.86
C GLN A 50 -22.23 -5.56 0.83
N THR A 51 -21.02 -5.01 0.73
CA THR A 51 -19.79 -5.79 0.48
C THR A 51 -19.02 -6.11 1.76
N ASN A 52 -19.05 -5.20 2.75
CA ASN A 52 -18.29 -5.25 4.00
C ASN A 52 -16.78 -5.50 3.78
N ASP A 53 -16.23 -4.86 2.76
CA ASP A 53 -14.83 -4.98 2.35
C ASP A 53 -14.03 -3.68 2.52
N PHE A 54 -14.62 -2.62 3.09
CA PHE A 54 -13.93 -1.36 3.35
C PHE A 54 -13.35 -1.25 4.77
N ILE A 55 -12.19 -0.61 4.86
CA ILE A 55 -11.67 0.02 6.08
C ILE A 55 -11.86 1.51 5.91
N ILE A 56 -12.93 2.04 6.50
CA ILE A 56 -13.27 3.45 6.42
C ILE A 56 -12.53 4.20 7.53
N LEU A 57 -11.70 5.16 7.15
CA LEU A 57 -10.88 5.97 8.05
C LEU A 57 -11.55 7.31 8.34
N ASP A 58 -11.44 7.78 9.58
CA ASP A 58 -11.93 9.10 9.99
C ASP A 58 -10.95 10.23 9.63
N GLN A 59 -10.54 10.29 8.36
CA GLN A 59 -9.66 11.34 7.80
C GLN A 59 -10.17 11.74 6.42
N VAL A 60 -9.82 12.94 5.95
CA VAL A 60 -10.18 13.38 4.60
C VAL A 60 -9.36 12.60 3.57
N GLU A 61 -10.02 12.06 2.55
CA GLU A 61 -9.37 11.42 1.41
C GLU A 61 -8.80 12.50 0.48
N ALA A 62 -7.47 12.65 0.46
CA ALA A 62 -6.77 13.59 -0.41
C ALA A 62 -5.36 13.09 -0.75
N PRO A 63 -4.75 13.51 -1.88
CA PRO A 63 -3.41 13.05 -2.27
C PRO A 63 -2.33 13.31 -1.21
N GLY A 64 -2.37 14.47 -0.52
CA GLY A 64 -1.42 14.79 0.55
C GLY A 64 -1.62 14.00 1.85
N GLU A 65 -2.69 13.22 1.96
CA GLU A 65 -3.06 12.44 3.15
C GLU A 65 -2.73 10.94 3.00
N LEU A 66 -2.21 10.52 1.84
CA LEU A 66 -1.80 9.13 1.57
C LEU A 66 -0.79 8.58 2.61
N PRO A 67 0.24 9.33 3.05
CA PRO A 67 1.13 8.86 4.11
C PRO A 67 0.41 8.55 5.43
N LYS A 68 -0.58 9.37 5.80
CA LYS A 68 -1.40 9.14 7.00
C LYS A 68 -2.34 7.95 6.82
N LYS A 69 -2.90 7.80 5.61
CA LYS A 69 -3.70 6.63 5.21
C LYS A 69 -2.94 5.32 5.38
N VAL A 70 -1.73 5.22 4.86
CA VAL A 70 -0.87 4.02 5.01
C VAL A 70 -0.52 3.75 6.47
N LYS A 71 -0.20 4.80 7.23
CA LYS A 71 0.07 4.68 8.67
C LYS A 71 -1.13 4.11 9.44
N MET A 72 -2.33 4.64 9.18
CA MET A 72 -3.57 4.15 9.80
C MET A 72 -3.90 2.74 9.35
N PHE A 73 -3.67 2.40 8.07
CA PHE A 73 -3.85 1.06 7.55
C PHE A 73 -3.02 0.04 8.33
N PHE A 74 -1.71 0.20 8.44
CA PHE A 74 -0.86 -0.78 9.13
C PHE A 74 -1.24 -0.94 10.60
N SER A 75 -1.57 0.16 11.27
CA SER A 75 -1.99 0.13 12.67
C SER A 75 -3.33 -0.60 12.85
N LEU A 76 -4.35 -0.26 12.06
CA LEU A 76 -5.65 -0.92 12.12
C LEU A 76 -5.58 -2.39 11.67
N ALA A 77 -4.75 -2.69 10.68
CA ALA A 77 -4.59 -4.05 10.18
C ALA A 77 -3.96 -4.95 11.24
N ALA A 78 -2.92 -4.47 11.92
CA ALA A 78 -2.28 -5.18 13.03
C ALA A 78 -3.21 -5.36 14.25
N ASP A 79 -4.08 -4.38 14.52
CA ASP A 79 -5.06 -4.47 15.62
C ASP A 79 -6.21 -5.45 15.31
N LYS A 80 -6.63 -5.55 14.04
CA LYS A 80 -7.82 -6.33 13.64
C LYS A 80 -7.52 -7.76 13.23
N TRP A 81 -6.39 -8.01 12.58
CA TRP A 81 -6.07 -9.31 12.00
C TRP A 81 -4.73 -9.83 12.52
N ASP A 82 -4.73 -11.07 12.97
CA ASP A 82 -3.52 -11.84 13.21
C ASP A 82 -3.06 -12.49 11.90
N ALA A 83 -2.14 -11.83 11.19
CA ALA A 83 -1.63 -12.27 9.90
C ALA A 83 -0.11 -12.35 9.90
N ASP A 84 0.45 -13.27 9.11
CA ASP A 84 1.91 -13.40 8.95
C ASP A 84 2.51 -12.21 8.21
N PHE A 85 1.78 -11.67 7.22
CA PHE A 85 2.17 -10.51 6.43
C PHE A 85 1.06 -9.47 6.37
N TYR A 86 1.46 -8.20 6.41
CA TYR A 86 0.60 -7.07 6.05
C TYR A 86 1.12 -6.44 4.77
N ALA A 87 0.29 -6.41 3.73
CA ALA A 87 0.67 -5.92 2.41
C ALA A 87 -0.15 -4.69 2.03
N LYS A 88 0.54 -3.66 1.52
CA LYS A 88 -0.09 -2.52 0.86
C LYS A 88 0.02 -2.73 -0.64
N VAL A 89 -1.08 -2.47 -1.35
CA VAL A 89 -1.22 -2.60 -2.79
C VAL A 89 -2.00 -1.39 -3.29
N ASN A 90 -1.56 -0.75 -4.37
CA ASN A 90 -2.36 0.30 -5.03
C ASN A 90 -3.60 -0.30 -5.74
N ASP A 91 -4.59 0.54 -6.00
CA ASP A 91 -5.81 0.18 -6.73
C ASP A 91 -5.62 0.10 -8.25
N ASP A 92 -4.54 0.69 -8.77
CA ASP A 92 -4.18 0.71 -10.19
C ASP A 92 -3.23 -0.43 -10.63
N VAL A 93 -2.96 -1.40 -9.75
CA VAL A 93 -2.11 -2.56 -10.06
C VAL A 93 -2.90 -3.88 -10.06
N TYR A 94 -2.52 -4.77 -10.97
CA TYR A 94 -3.02 -6.14 -11.00
C TYR A 94 -2.13 -7.05 -10.15
N VAL A 95 -2.75 -7.84 -9.26
CA VAL A 95 -2.03 -8.78 -8.40
C VAL A 95 -2.51 -10.21 -8.62
N ASN A 96 -1.58 -11.09 -8.95
CA ASN A 96 -1.80 -12.53 -8.87
C ASN A 96 -1.63 -12.99 -7.42
N ILE A 97 -2.74 -13.25 -6.74
CA ILE A 97 -2.78 -13.61 -5.31
C ILE A 97 -2.03 -14.91 -5.02
N ASP A 98 -2.06 -15.90 -5.92
CA ASP A 98 -1.34 -17.16 -5.72
C ASP A 98 0.18 -16.97 -5.81
N ALA A 99 0.62 -16.18 -6.79
CA ALA A 99 2.03 -15.85 -6.95
C ALA A 99 2.53 -14.96 -5.79
N LEU A 100 1.70 -14.01 -5.34
CA LEU A 100 2.00 -13.18 -4.17
C LEU A 100 2.14 -14.05 -2.92
N GLY A 101 1.15 -14.91 -2.65
CA GLY A 101 1.15 -15.84 -1.53
C GLY A 101 2.40 -16.73 -1.54
N ALA A 102 2.71 -17.38 -2.65
CA ALA A 102 3.90 -18.22 -2.79
C ALA A 102 5.21 -17.44 -2.53
N THR A 103 5.30 -16.20 -3.01
CA THR A 103 6.47 -15.34 -2.80
C THR A 103 6.63 -14.96 -1.33
N LEU A 104 5.56 -14.53 -0.66
CA LEU A 104 5.57 -14.18 0.75
C LEU A 104 5.84 -15.41 1.65
N SER A 105 5.24 -16.56 1.34
CA SER A 105 5.46 -17.82 2.07
C SER A 105 6.92 -18.26 2.07
N SER A 106 7.68 -17.98 1.00
CA SER A 106 9.13 -18.25 0.93
C SER A 106 10.01 -17.36 1.83
N HIS A 107 9.38 -16.48 2.61
CA HIS A 107 10.01 -15.58 3.55
C HIS A 107 9.51 -15.77 5.00
N LEU A 108 8.63 -16.75 5.26
CA LEU A 108 8.09 -17.00 6.61
C LEU A 108 9.14 -17.47 7.62
N ASP A 109 10.21 -18.09 7.14
CA ASP A 109 11.35 -18.56 7.96
C ASP A 109 12.35 -17.45 8.28
N LYS A 110 12.18 -16.25 7.72
CA LYS A 110 13.10 -15.13 7.87
C LYS A 110 12.51 -14.11 8.86
N PRO A 111 13.24 -13.74 9.92
CA PRO A 111 12.75 -12.73 10.86
C PRO A 111 12.75 -11.34 10.20
N ARG A 112 11.72 -10.53 10.50
CA ARG A 112 11.64 -9.09 10.20
C ARG A 112 11.93 -8.74 8.73
N VAL A 113 11.13 -9.26 7.80
CA VAL A 113 11.21 -8.97 6.37
C VAL A 113 10.32 -7.79 5.99
N TYR A 114 10.88 -6.84 5.26
CA TYR A 114 10.16 -5.86 4.45
C TYR A 114 10.51 -6.11 3.00
N ILE A 115 9.52 -6.50 2.19
CA ILE A 115 9.69 -6.97 0.82
C ILE A 115 8.92 -6.08 -0.15
N GLY A 116 9.56 -5.74 -1.26
CA GLY A 116 8.96 -5.01 -2.37
C GLY A 116 9.98 -4.69 -3.44
N CYS A 117 9.60 -3.86 -4.41
CA CYS A 117 10.53 -3.36 -5.42
C CYS A 117 11.43 -2.29 -4.79
N MET A 118 12.65 -2.64 -4.37
CA MET A 118 13.48 -1.74 -3.57
C MET A 118 14.18 -0.72 -4.47
N LYS A 119 13.94 0.58 -4.22
CA LYS A 119 14.52 1.70 -4.96
C LYS A 119 15.24 2.69 -4.04
N SER A 120 16.12 3.48 -4.65
CA SER A 120 16.64 4.74 -4.09
C SER A 120 16.51 5.80 -5.18
N GLY A 121 15.56 6.72 -5.01
CA GLY A 121 15.24 7.75 -5.98
C GLY A 121 15.78 9.13 -5.59
N GLN A 122 15.68 10.08 -6.51
CA GLN A 122 16.06 11.47 -6.26
C GLN A 122 15.13 12.14 -5.22
N VAL A 123 15.69 12.92 -4.30
CA VAL A 123 14.91 13.81 -3.44
C VAL A 123 14.62 15.11 -4.18
N PHE A 124 13.34 15.50 -4.26
CA PHE A 124 12.94 16.72 -4.95
C PHE A 124 12.75 17.87 -3.97
N SER A 125 13.70 18.81 -3.95
CA SER A 125 13.71 19.96 -3.03
C SER A 125 13.09 21.24 -3.59
N GLU A 126 12.64 21.23 -4.85
CA GLU A 126 12.05 22.40 -5.51
C GLU A 126 10.53 22.44 -5.27
N PRO A 127 9.97 23.51 -4.67
CA PRO A 127 8.54 23.59 -4.36
C PRO A 127 7.60 23.49 -5.56
N SER A 128 8.07 23.84 -6.76
CA SER A 128 7.32 23.73 -8.01
C SER A 128 7.27 22.31 -8.58
N HIS A 129 8.08 21.39 -8.05
CA HIS A 129 8.13 20.02 -8.54
C HIS A 129 6.96 19.19 -8.01
N LYS A 130 6.33 18.38 -8.85
CA LYS A 130 5.16 17.56 -8.46
C LYS A 130 5.42 16.59 -7.30
N TRP A 131 6.68 16.16 -7.17
CA TRP A 131 7.14 15.24 -6.12
C TRP A 131 7.90 15.95 -4.98
N TYR A 132 7.72 17.28 -4.85
CA TYR A 132 8.39 18.07 -3.81
C TYR A 132 8.23 17.45 -2.43
N GLU A 133 9.34 17.34 -1.71
CA GLU A 133 9.40 16.84 -0.34
C GLU A 133 9.71 17.99 0.62
N PRO A 134 8.73 18.53 1.38
CA PRO A 134 8.95 19.66 2.28
C PRO A 134 10.05 19.41 3.33
N ASP A 135 10.24 18.14 3.72
CA ASP A 135 11.25 17.72 4.67
C ASP A 135 12.56 17.25 3.97
N TRP A 136 12.82 17.69 2.73
CA TRP A 136 13.97 17.25 1.91
C TRP A 136 15.32 17.38 2.66
N TRP A 137 15.42 18.34 3.57
CA TRP A 137 16.62 18.64 4.36
C TRP A 137 16.99 17.56 5.37
N LYS A 138 16.08 16.61 5.65
CA LYS A 138 16.34 15.47 6.54
C LYS A 138 17.04 14.31 5.85
N PHE A 139 17.08 14.29 4.52
CA PHE A 139 17.63 13.18 3.73
C PHE A 139 19.11 13.36 3.39
N GLY A 140 19.94 13.61 4.41
CA GLY A 140 21.40 13.66 4.29
C GLY A 140 21.91 14.67 3.24
N ASP A 141 22.47 14.16 2.15
CA ASP A 141 23.03 14.95 1.05
C ASP A 141 21.99 15.59 0.13
N LYS A 142 20.70 15.34 0.40
CA LYS A 142 19.53 15.87 -0.33
C LYS A 142 19.44 15.37 -1.77
N LYS A 143 20.24 14.36 -2.15
CA LYS A 143 20.26 13.83 -3.52
C LYS A 143 19.40 12.60 -3.63
N SER A 144 19.46 11.70 -2.66
CA SER A 144 18.80 10.41 -2.75
C SER A 144 18.05 10.04 -1.47
N TYR A 145 16.86 9.49 -1.64
CA TYR A 145 16.14 8.84 -0.55
C TYR A 145 16.93 7.61 -0.09
N PHE A 146 16.79 7.26 1.20
CA PHE A 146 17.19 5.94 1.69
C PHE A 146 16.50 4.83 0.88
N ARG A 147 17.04 3.62 0.92
CA ARG A 147 16.45 2.50 0.19
C ARG A 147 15.09 2.14 0.80
N HIS A 148 14.05 2.12 -0.02
CA HIS A 148 12.67 1.81 0.36
C HIS A 148 11.97 1.06 -0.77
N ALA A 149 10.87 0.34 -0.49
CA ALA A 149 10.08 -0.27 -1.55
C ALA A 149 9.29 0.80 -2.30
N SER A 150 9.07 0.60 -3.59
CA SER A 150 8.20 1.45 -4.40
C SER A 150 6.73 1.32 -3.98
N GLY A 151 5.95 2.38 -4.20
CA GLY A 151 4.60 2.51 -3.66
C GLY A 151 3.56 1.54 -4.22
N GLU A 152 3.83 0.85 -5.32
CA GLU A 152 2.85 -0.01 -6.01
C GLU A 152 2.43 -1.21 -5.15
N ILE A 153 3.41 -1.95 -4.63
CA ILE A 153 3.19 -3.09 -3.75
C ILE A 153 4.40 -3.31 -2.83
N TYR A 154 4.11 -3.50 -1.55
CA TYR A 154 5.09 -3.97 -0.57
C TYR A 154 4.41 -4.66 0.61
N ALA A 155 5.15 -5.54 1.28
CA ALA A 155 4.67 -6.27 2.44
C ALA A 155 5.70 -6.29 3.57
N VAL A 156 5.21 -6.38 4.80
CA VAL A 156 6.02 -6.55 6.00
C VAL A 156 5.56 -7.79 6.76
N ILE A 157 6.51 -8.61 7.20
CA ILE A 157 6.21 -9.76 8.07
C ILE A 157 5.90 -9.26 9.48
N LYS A 158 4.96 -9.91 10.17
CA LYS A 158 4.61 -9.59 11.56
C LYS A 158 5.75 -9.87 12.54
N GLN A 159 6.57 -10.90 12.29
CA GLN A 159 7.54 -11.41 13.27
C GLN A 159 8.49 -10.31 13.80
N GLU A 160 8.33 -10.03 15.10
CA GLU A 160 9.07 -9.08 15.94
C GLU A 160 8.89 -7.58 15.65
N VAL A 161 7.94 -7.20 14.79
CA VAL A 161 7.36 -5.86 14.91
C VAL A 161 6.32 -5.97 16.01
N ASP A 162 6.73 -5.69 17.25
CA ASP A 162 5.83 -5.65 18.40
C ASP A 162 4.56 -4.89 17.96
N PRO A 163 3.33 -5.39 18.18
CA PRO A 163 2.13 -4.63 17.89
C PRO A 163 2.21 -3.20 18.44
N ILE A 164 2.98 -2.98 19.51
CA ILE A 164 3.35 -1.65 20.02
C ILE A 164 4.10 -0.79 18.99
N SER A 165 5.06 -1.30 18.22
CA SER A 165 5.86 -0.54 17.25
C SER A 165 5.05 -0.09 16.03
N LEU A 166 4.08 -0.88 15.55
CA LEU A 166 3.15 -0.47 14.48
C LEU A 166 1.99 0.38 15.01
N ASN A 167 1.61 0.19 16.27
CA ASN A 167 0.54 0.97 16.92
C ASN A 167 1.06 2.29 17.54
N CYS A 168 2.34 2.60 17.39
CA CYS A 168 2.94 3.90 17.70
C CYS A 168 2.51 4.99 16.69
N ARG A 169 1.19 5.23 16.59
CA ARG A 169 0.57 6.24 15.71
C ARG A 169 1.10 7.66 15.98
N SER A 170 1.70 7.94 17.13
CA SER A 170 2.28 9.26 17.43
C SER A 170 3.77 9.37 17.08
N LEU A 171 4.51 8.27 17.01
CA LEU A 171 5.98 8.30 16.83
C LEU A 171 6.41 8.21 15.37
N LEU A 172 5.63 7.53 14.52
CA LEU A 172 5.97 7.33 13.12
C LEU A 172 5.84 8.66 12.32
N ARG A 173 6.96 9.18 11.82
CA ARG A 173 7.01 10.40 11.02
C ARG A 173 6.46 10.14 9.62
N THR A 174 5.57 10.99 9.13
CA THR A 174 5.16 11.00 7.72
C THR A 174 5.99 12.02 6.94
N TYR A 175 6.28 11.66 5.70
CA TYR A 175 6.90 12.48 4.64
C TYR A 175 5.85 12.76 3.56
N ALA A 176 6.22 13.42 2.45
CA ALA A 176 5.27 13.76 1.39
C ALA A 176 4.68 12.52 0.69
N HIS A 177 5.48 11.46 0.56
CA HIS A 177 5.12 10.23 -0.14
C HIS A 177 4.94 9.08 0.85
N ASP A 178 3.95 8.22 0.59
CA ASP A 178 3.58 7.12 1.48
C ASP A 178 4.66 6.02 1.50
N ASP A 179 5.26 5.73 0.35
CA ASP A 179 6.36 4.76 0.19
C ASP A 179 7.63 5.20 0.92
N VAL A 180 8.02 6.47 0.80
CA VAL A 180 9.11 7.07 1.56
C VAL A 180 8.79 7.04 3.06
N SER A 181 7.56 7.37 3.45
CA SER A 181 7.13 7.32 4.85
C SER A 181 7.28 5.91 5.43
N ALA A 182 6.73 4.91 4.75
CA ALA A 182 6.80 3.51 5.17
C ALA A 182 8.25 3.03 5.28
N GLY A 183 9.09 3.33 4.27
CA GLY A 183 10.50 2.97 4.29
C GLY A 183 11.26 3.56 5.49
N SER A 184 10.95 4.80 5.91
CA SER A 184 11.58 5.40 7.09
C SER A 184 11.28 4.63 8.38
N TRP A 185 10.05 4.11 8.51
CA TRP A 185 9.63 3.34 9.67
C TRP A 185 10.33 2.00 9.70
N PHE A 186 10.37 1.32 8.56
CA PHE A 186 10.99 0.02 8.42
C PHE A 186 12.50 0.06 8.63
N ILE A 187 13.18 1.13 8.22
CA ILE A 187 14.57 1.38 8.62
C ILE A 187 14.69 1.47 10.15
N GLY A 188 13.83 2.24 10.81
CA GLY A 188 13.82 2.40 12.27
C GLY A 188 13.52 1.09 13.03
N LEU A 189 12.79 0.16 12.42
CA LEU A 189 12.41 -1.13 12.99
C LEU A 189 13.43 -2.26 12.74
N ASN A 190 14.59 -1.94 12.16
CA ASN A 190 15.66 -2.90 11.89
C ASN A 190 15.20 -4.13 11.08
N VAL A 191 14.33 -3.90 10.09
CA VAL A 191 13.86 -4.97 9.20
C VAL A 191 14.83 -5.20 8.03
N LYS A 192 14.92 -6.45 7.59
CA LYS A 192 15.65 -6.85 6.38
C LYS A 192 14.85 -6.42 5.16
N HIS A 193 15.45 -5.54 4.36
CA HIS A 193 14.91 -5.12 3.07
C HIS A 193 15.18 -6.22 2.04
N VAL A 194 14.13 -6.74 1.42
CA VAL A 194 14.18 -7.74 0.35
C VAL A 194 13.71 -7.10 -0.93
N ASP A 195 14.59 -7.07 -1.93
CA ASP A 195 14.29 -6.58 -3.27
C ASP A 195 13.66 -7.70 -4.09
N GLU A 196 12.39 -7.52 -4.47
CA GLU A 196 11.62 -8.50 -5.24
C GLU A 196 11.21 -7.89 -6.58
N GLY A 197 11.85 -8.35 -7.65
CA GLY A 197 11.61 -7.84 -9.01
C GLY A 197 10.18 -8.07 -9.51
N LYS A 198 9.48 -9.09 -9.01
CA LYS A 198 8.07 -9.34 -9.35
C LYS A 198 7.13 -8.25 -8.85
N PHE A 199 7.58 -7.46 -7.87
CA PHE A 199 6.82 -6.35 -7.29
C PHE A 199 7.11 -5.03 -8.03
N CYS A 200 8.06 -5.04 -8.97
CA CYS A 200 8.38 -3.86 -9.78
C CYS A 200 7.41 -3.75 -10.94
N CYS A 201 6.74 -2.61 -11.07
CA CYS A 201 6.06 -2.25 -12.30
C CYS A 201 7.11 -1.87 -13.36
N SER A 202 7.15 -2.62 -14.46
CA SER A 202 7.93 -2.23 -15.63
C SER A 202 7.33 -0.97 -16.25
N SER A 203 8.12 0.11 -16.36
CA SER A 203 7.76 1.31 -17.13
C SER A 203 7.67 1.07 -18.64
N TRP A 204 7.73 -0.19 -19.10
CA TRP A 204 7.54 -0.61 -20.47
C TRP A 204 6.38 -1.58 -20.61
N SER A 205 5.19 -1.00 -20.68
CA SER A 205 4.14 -1.46 -21.59
C SER A 205 3.04 -0.40 -21.63
N THR A 206 3.31 0.71 -22.33
CA THR A 206 2.26 1.18 -23.24
C THR A 206 1.92 -0.03 -24.09
N GLY A 207 0.74 -0.61 -23.86
CA GLY A 207 0.24 -1.69 -24.69
C GLY A 207 0.25 -1.21 -26.13
N LEU A 208 1.26 -1.61 -26.90
CA LEU A 208 1.09 -1.79 -28.33
C LEU A 208 0.05 -2.91 -28.41
N SER A 209 -1.22 -2.53 -28.59
CA SER A 209 -2.26 -3.44 -29.03
C SER A 209 -1.87 -3.92 -30.42
N LEU A 210 -1.01 -4.93 -30.49
CA LEU A 210 -0.84 -5.75 -31.68
C LEU A 210 -2.12 -6.57 -31.82
N PHE A 211 -3.11 -5.97 -32.48
CA PHE A 211 -4.21 -6.72 -33.06
C PHE A 211 -3.63 -7.61 -34.16
N LEU A 212 -3.29 -8.85 -33.82
CA LEU A 212 -3.14 -9.89 -34.83
C LEU A 212 -4.53 -10.47 -35.09
N PRO A 213 -5.10 -10.32 -36.30
CA PRO A 213 -6.34 -10.98 -36.63
C PRO A 213 -6.08 -12.49 -36.77
N PHE A 214 -6.74 -13.30 -35.95
CA PHE A 214 -6.94 -14.72 -36.24
C PHE A 214 -8.33 -14.89 -36.83
N SER A 215 -8.38 -15.27 -38.10
CA SER A 215 -9.56 -15.87 -38.71
C SER A 215 -9.54 -17.37 -38.41
N ILE A 216 -10.68 -17.91 -37.97
CA ILE A 216 -11.04 -19.32 -38.17
C ILE A 216 -11.62 -19.44 -39.58
#